data_AF-A0A9E4IT04-F1
#
_entry.id   AF-A0A9E4IT04-F1
#
_cell.length_a   1.000
_cell.length_b   1.000
_cell.length_c   1.000
_cell.angle_alpha   90.00
_cell.angle_beta   90.00
_cell.angle_gamma   90.00
#
_symmetry.space_group_name_H-M   'P 1'
#
loop_
_entity.id
_entity.type
_entity.pdbx_description
1 polymer ?
#
loop_
_entity_poly.entity_id
_entity_poly.type
_entity_poly.pdbx_seq_one_letter_code
_entity_poly.pdbx_strand_id
1 'polypeptide(L)'
;MTGHRTARIAEWSRREALRLLGLGGAGLAAACGVPEADDPVAESRAPTRSGVAEGAIVRTILADLAPDALSHGAVLFHEHMSLDIPFWDRLVGAENPARESFIGSPDSPYFMQDVEAMVEELQAAAREGVAALVDGGHADMGRDVSFLRTVSELSGMPIVVSGGYYTDPFHPPELAGQTEDEIAEALAEAATTERWGAFGEIASSAEMTPGERKVFHAIGKAHLLTNVPIFTHTANGLEAEAQLDIFESLGVPSGSVAIGHMGGLDDPEATVHRRLAERGAFVGFDRLGGGPEADGHKVPMIQALIDAGYLDNVLLASDFARASDIQRNGGPGYAKTVTQFVPMLRGAGVTDEQIRVMTVDNPVRLLAFVPTA
;
A
#
# COMPACT_ATOMS: atom_id res chain seq x y z
N MET A 1 50.95 -34.12 0.58
CA MET A 1 51.16 -34.00 2.04
C MET A 1 51.31 -32.54 2.40
N THR A 2 50.23 -31.93 2.87
CA THR A 2 50.17 -30.55 3.38
C THR A 2 48.92 -30.43 4.25
N GLY A 3 49.03 -29.65 5.33
CA GLY A 3 48.26 -29.80 6.56
C GLY A 3 46.86 -29.16 6.61
N HIS A 4 46.11 -29.58 7.63
CA HIS A 4 44.90 -28.93 8.09
C HIS A 4 45.08 -28.54 9.57
N ARG A 5 45.00 -27.23 9.86
CA ARG A 5 44.87 -26.67 11.19
C ARG A 5 43.39 -26.35 11.41
N THR A 6 42.75 -27.05 12.35
CA THR A 6 41.43 -26.70 12.89
C THR A 6 41.61 -25.78 14.11
N ALA A 7 41.03 -24.58 14.05
CA ALA A 7 40.96 -23.64 15.17
C ALA A 7 39.87 -24.10 16.17
N ARG A 8 40.20 -24.11 17.46
CA ARG A 8 39.28 -24.42 18.55
C ARG A 8 38.56 -23.14 19.00
N ILE A 9 37.23 -23.17 19.00
CA ILE A 9 36.36 -22.17 19.63
C ILE A 9 36.35 -22.46 21.13
N ALA A 10 36.59 -21.43 21.96
CA ALA A 10 36.60 -21.55 23.41
C ALA A 10 35.16 -21.40 23.96
N GLU A 11 34.63 -22.46 24.57
CA GLU A 11 33.36 -22.44 25.29
C GLU A 11 33.58 -21.84 26.69
N TRP A 12 32.82 -20.79 27.03
CA TRP A 12 32.83 -20.19 28.38
C TRP A 12 31.94 -20.97 29.33
N SER A 13 32.39 -21.13 30.59
CA SER A 13 31.62 -21.85 31.59
C SER A 13 30.52 -20.96 32.20
N ARG A 14 29.37 -21.58 32.54
CA ARG A 14 28.22 -20.93 33.23
C ARG A 14 28.60 -20.19 34.53
N ARG A 15 29.78 -20.43 35.09
CA ARG A 15 30.27 -19.82 36.33
C ARG A 15 31.06 -18.52 36.08
N GLU A 16 31.48 -18.25 34.85
CA GLU A 16 32.18 -17.03 34.43
C GLU A 16 31.21 -15.94 33.96
N ALA A 17 30.05 -16.32 33.40
CA ALA A 17 28.99 -15.37 33.03
C ALA A 17 28.27 -14.72 34.24
N LEU A 18 28.38 -15.29 35.44
CA LEU A 18 27.70 -14.81 36.65
C LEU A 18 28.55 -13.87 37.54
N ARG A 19 29.76 -13.49 37.11
CA ARG A 19 30.63 -12.55 37.84
C ARG A 19 30.66 -11.12 37.28
N LEU A 20 29.84 -10.83 36.26
CA LEU A 20 29.77 -9.51 35.62
C LEU A 20 28.49 -8.71 35.98
N LEU A 21 27.65 -9.22 36.89
CA LEU A 21 26.37 -8.60 37.29
C LEU A 21 26.23 -8.38 38.81
N GLY A 22 27.24 -7.83 39.47
CA GLY A 22 27.05 -7.42 40.86
C GLY A 22 28.17 -6.55 41.39
N LEU A 23 27.82 -5.28 41.69
CA LEU A 23 28.38 -4.32 42.65
C LEU A 23 28.09 -2.91 42.10
N GLY A 24 27.35 -2.01 42.76
CA GLY A 24 26.79 -2.04 44.10
C GLY A 24 25.89 -0.81 44.35
N GLY A 25 25.13 -0.88 45.44
CA GLY A 25 24.37 0.22 45.99
C GLY A 25 24.81 0.57 47.42
N ALA A 26 24.30 1.71 47.89
CA ALA A 26 24.47 2.42 49.18
C ALA A 26 25.72 3.33 49.26
N GLY A 27 25.65 4.64 49.54
CA GLY A 27 24.57 5.56 49.94
C GLY A 27 25.17 6.66 50.81
N LEU A 28 24.84 7.94 50.62
CA LEU A 28 24.89 8.96 51.67
C LEU A 28 23.99 10.15 51.32
N ALA A 29 23.11 10.50 52.26
CA ALA A 29 22.17 11.60 52.19
C ALA A 29 22.82 12.93 52.63
N ALA A 30 22.48 14.02 51.95
CA ALA A 30 22.48 15.37 52.52
C ALA A 30 21.43 16.23 51.78
N ALA A 31 20.52 16.79 52.56
CA ALA A 31 19.39 17.61 52.13
C ALA A 31 19.82 18.98 51.58
N CYS A 32 19.07 19.51 50.61
CA CYS A 32 18.56 20.89 50.56
C CYS A 32 17.82 21.16 49.23
N GLY A 33 16.58 21.68 49.32
CA GLY A 33 15.98 22.57 48.32
C GLY A 33 15.20 21.92 47.16
N VAL A 34 13.87 21.90 47.30
CA VAL A 34 12.91 21.70 46.20
C VAL A 34 12.74 23.01 45.44
N PRO A 35 12.60 22.98 44.10
CA PRO A 35 11.61 23.80 43.43
C PRO A 35 10.57 22.89 42.76
N GLU A 36 9.30 23.15 43.07
CA GLU A 36 8.14 22.61 42.36
C GLU A 36 8.24 22.96 40.87
N ALA A 37 8.28 21.94 40.02
CA ALA A 37 7.96 22.07 38.61
C ALA A 37 6.67 21.28 38.40
N ASP A 38 5.58 22.02 38.20
CA ASP A 38 4.31 21.49 37.71
C ASP A 38 4.53 20.96 36.28
N ASP A 39 4.83 19.67 36.15
CA ASP A 39 4.68 18.98 34.87
C ASP A 39 3.21 18.56 34.74
N PRO A 40 2.45 19.10 33.75
CA PRO A 40 1.13 18.57 33.50
C PRO A 40 1.31 17.16 32.93
N VAL A 41 0.79 16.18 33.65
CA VAL A 41 0.54 14.83 33.14
C VAL A 41 -0.28 15.01 31.87
N ALA A 42 0.34 14.75 30.72
CA ALA A 42 -0.34 14.72 29.45
C ALA A 42 -1.41 13.63 29.52
N GLU A 43 -2.67 14.04 29.71
CA GLU A 43 -3.81 13.17 29.52
C GLU A 43 -3.73 12.60 28.10
N SER A 44 -3.62 11.27 28.00
CA SER A 44 -3.67 10.58 26.72
C SER A 44 -5.04 10.81 26.10
N ARG A 45 -5.14 11.82 25.21
CA ARG A 45 -6.27 11.95 24.30
C ARG A 45 -6.28 10.69 23.44
N ALA A 46 -7.42 10.00 23.42
CA ALA A 46 -7.71 9.04 22.36
C ALA A 46 -7.45 9.73 21.00
N PRO A 47 -6.85 9.04 20.00
CA PRO A 47 -6.51 9.66 18.73
C PRO A 47 -7.81 10.14 18.07
N THR A 48 -8.03 11.45 18.11
CA THR A 48 -9.01 12.10 17.25
C THR A 48 -8.51 11.95 15.83
N ARG A 49 -9.32 11.40 14.92
CA ARG A 49 -9.00 11.26 13.49
C ARG A 49 -8.77 12.64 12.86
N SER A 50 -7.58 13.20 13.06
CA SER A 50 -7.20 14.47 12.45
C SER A 50 -6.90 14.20 10.98
N GLY A 51 -7.74 14.71 10.07
CA GLY A 51 -7.40 14.76 8.65
C GLY A 51 -8.49 14.31 7.68
N VAL A 52 -9.60 13.73 8.13
CA VAL A 52 -10.75 13.46 7.26
C VAL A 52 -11.72 14.64 7.29
N ALA A 53 -12.03 15.20 6.12
CA ALA A 53 -12.93 16.35 5.99
C ALA A 53 -14.38 16.01 6.38
N GLU A 54 -15.11 16.99 6.90
CA GLU A 54 -16.54 16.86 7.15
C GLU A 54 -17.30 16.58 5.84
N GLY A 55 -18.18 15.59 5.85
CA GLY A 55 -18.91 15.15 4.65
C GLY A 55 -18.11 14.25 3.70
N ALA A 56 -16.87 13.87 4.07
CA ALA A 56 -16.10 12.92 3.27
C ALA A 56 -16.72 11.52 3.28
N ILE A 57 -16.56 10.82 2.16
CA ILE A 57 -17.01 9.44 1.94
C ILE A 57 -15.84 8.58 1.46
N VAL A 58 -15.96 7.26 1.64
CA VAL A 58 -15.19 6.27 0.88
C VAL A 58 -16.14 5.66 -0.15
N ARG A 59 -15.89 5.91 -1.44
CA ARG A 59 -16.74 5.40 -2.52
C ARG A 59 -16.35 3.97 -2.88
N THR A 60 -17.28 3.04 -2.69
CA THR A 60 -17.16 1.65 -3.14
C THR A 60 -18.05 1.41 -4.36
N ILE A 61 -17.85 0.28 -5.03
CA ILE A 61 -18.63 -0.13 -6.20
C ILE A 61 -20.13 -0.27 -5.90
N LEU A 62 -20.50 -0.61 -4.66
CA LEU A 62 -21.89 -0.80 -4.25
C LEU A 62 -22.49 0.42 -3.54
N ALA A 63 -21.69 1.15 -2.76
CA ALA A 63 -22.19 2.26 -1.94
C ALA A 63 -21.10 3.28 -1.61
N ASP A 64 -21.53 4.50 -1.29
CA ASP A 64 -20.68 5.48 -0.61
C ASP A 64 -20.76 5.18 0.90
N LEU A 65 -19.62 4.94 1.53
CA LEU A 65 -19.52 4.60 2.95
C LEU A 65 -19.00 5.80 3.75
N ALA A 66 -19.47 5.93 4.99
CA ALA A 66 -18.82 6.82 5.93
C ALA A 66 -17.41 6.29 6.25
N PRO A 67 -16.38 7.14 6.38
CA PRO A 67 -15.00 6.70 6.62
C PRO A 67 -14.83 5.81 7.87
N ASP A 68 -15.68 5.94 8.89
CA ASP A 68 -15.70 5.08 10.07
C ASP A 68 -16.26 3.68 9.85
N ALA A 69 -17.02 3.44 8.79
CA ALA A 69 -17.55 2.12 8.45
C ALA A 69 -16.44 1.07 8.24
N LEU A 70 -15.25 1.50 7.81
CA LEU A 70 -14.10 0.61 7.53
C LEU A 70 -13.15 0.44 8.72
N SER A 71 -13.43 1.06 9.86
CA SER A 71 -12.49 1.10 11.00
C SER A 71 -12.32 -0.22 11.77
N HIS A 72 -13.02 -1.27 11.35
CA HIS A 72 -13.07 -2.58 12.00
C HIS A 72 -12.01 -3.57 11.49
N GLY A 73 -11.23 -3.21 10.47
CA GLY A 73 -10.19 -4.07 9.89
C GLY A 73 -9.27 -3.32 8.95
N ALA A 74 -8.29 -4.02 8.40
CA ALA A 74 -7.32 -3.46 7.47
C ALA A 74 -7.98 -3.07 6.14
N VAL A 75 -7.60 -1.92 5.59
CA VAL A 75 -7.96 -1.49 4.24
C VAL A 75 -6.71 -1.59 3.38
N LEU A 76 -6.73 -2.47 2.38
CA LEU A 76 -5.60 -2.65 1.48
C LEU A 76 -5.81 -1.76 0.26
N PHE A 77 -4.95 -0.74 0.13
CA PHE A 77 -5.14 0.35 -0.83
C PHE A 77 -4.75 0.00 -2.28
N HIS A 78 -4.13 -1.16 -2.50
CA HIS A 78 -3.66 -1.57 -3.81
C HIS A 78 -3.65 -3.10 -3.96
N GLU A 79 -4.67 -3.64 -4.59
CA GLU A 79 -4.80 -5.06 -4.95
C GLU A 79 -5.41 -5.19 -6.35
N HIS A 80 -5.43 -6.40 -6.90
CA HIS A 80 -6.12 -6.71 -8.15
C HIS A 80 -7.05 -7.91 -7.98
N MET A 81 -8.32 -7.73 -8.34
CA MET A 81 -9.33 -8.78 -8.32
C MET A 81 -9.83 -9.10 -9.73
N SER A 82 -9.56 -8.24 -10.72
CA SER A 82 -9.93 -8.49 -12.10
C SER A 82 -8.88 -7.98 -13.08
N LEU A 83 -8.11 -8.90 -13.64
CA LEU A 83 -7.19 -8.70 -14.76
C LEU A 83 -7.41 -9.81 -15.77
N ASP A 84 -7.17 -9.56 -17.05
CA ASP A 84 -7.28 -10.59 -18.08
C ASP A 84 -5.93 -11.25 -18.43
N ILE A 85 -6.00 -12.42 -19.07
CA ILE A 85 -4.81 -13.14 -19.53
C ILE A 85 -4.04 -12.35 -20.60
N PRO A 86 -4.69 -11.71 -21.60
CA PRO A 86 -3.99 -10.85 -22.55
C PRO A 86 -3.11 -9.77 -21.93
N PHE A 87 -3.55 -9.13 -20.85
CA PHE A 87 -2.76 -8.16 -20.09
C PHE A 87 -1.48 -8.82 -19.53
N TRP A 88 -1.61 -9.97 -18.86
CA TRP A 88 -0.47 -10.70 -18.33
C TRP A 88 0.51 -11.15 -19.42
N ASP A 89 -0.01 -11.64 -20.55
CA ASP A 89 0.82 -12.06 -21.69
C ASP A 89 1.63 -10.91 -22.25
N ARG A 90 1.06 -9.70 -22.25
CA ARG A 90 1.74 -8.48 -22.68
C ARG A 90 2.77 -7.99 -21.65
N LEU A 91 2.43 -8.06 -20.37
CA LEU A 91 3.27 -7.55 -19.28
C LEU A 91 4.48 -8.46 -18.99
N VAL A 92 4.24 -9.75 -18.85
CA VAL A 92 5.24 -10.74 -18.41
C VAL A 92 5.87 -11.46 -19.60
N GLY A 93 5.15 -11.53 -20.73
CA GLY A 93 5.53 -12.29 -21.92
C GLY A 93 4.92 -13.69 -21.92
N ALA A 94 4.24 -14.05 -23.02
CA ALA A 94 3.57 -15.35 -23.16
C ALA A 94 4.52 -16.57 -23.05
N GLU A 95 5.80 -16.40 -23.36
CA GLU A 95 6.84 -17.44 -23.28
C GLU A 95 7.66 -17.39 -21.99
N ASN A 96 7.33 -16.49 -21.06
CA ASN A 96 8.08 -16.35 -19.81
C ASN A 96 7.88 -17.56 -18.90
N PRO A 97 8.96 -18.21 -18.40
CA PRO A 97 8.84 -19.34 -17.48
C PRO A 97 8.07 -19.03 -16.19
N ALA A 98 8.03 -17.76 -15.77
CA ALA A 98 7.29 -17.34 -14.58
C ALA A 98 5.79 -17.12 -14.83
N ARG A 99 5.31 -17.21 -16.08
CA ARG A 99 3.91 -16.93 -16.47
C ARG A 99 2.90 -17.73 -15.66
N GLU A 100 3.20 -18.99 -15.38
CA GLU A 100 2.33 -19.88 -14.58
C GLU A 100 2.08 -19.35 -13.17
N SER A 101 3.03 -18.62 -12.56
CA SER A 101 2.81 -18.02 -11.25
C SER A 101 1.77 -16.89 -11.27
N PHE A 102 1.65 -16.19 -12.39
CA PHE A 102 0.72 -15.09 -12.57
C PHE A 102 -0.68 -15.58 -12.94
N ILE A 103 -0.76 -16.36 -14.03
CA ILE A 103 -2.06 -16.76 -14.58
C ILE A 103 -2.45 -18.20 -14.24
N GLY A 104 -1.62 -18.91 -13.49
CA GLY A 104 -1.93 -20.27 -13.08
C GLY A 104 -1.66 -21.34 -14.14
N SER A 105 -2.09 -22.56 -13.81
CA SER A 105 -2.07 -23.75 -14.66
C SER A 105 -3.37 -24.54 -14.48
N PRO A 106 -3.62 -25.62 -15.23
CA PRO A 106 -4.82 -26.44 -15.03
C PRO A 106 -5.01 -26.94 -13.59
N ASP A 107 -3.92 -27.13 -12.84
CA ASP A 107 -3.93 -27.57 -11.43
C ASP A 107 -3.95 -26.39 -10.44
N SER A 108 -3.80 -25.16 -10.93
CA SER A 108 -3.73 -23.90 -10.16
C SER A 108 -4.45 -22.81 -10.96
N PRO A 109 -5.80 -22.85 -11.08
CA PRO A 109 -6.52 -22.08 -12.09
C PRO A 109 -6.50 -20.57 -11.84
N TYR A 110 -6.67 -19.81 -12.92
CA TYR A 110 -6.83 -18.36 -12.88
C TYR A 110 -8.20 -17.97 -12.34
N PHE A 111 -8.22 -17.36 -11.16
CA PHE A 111 -9.41 -17.01 -10.39
C PHE A 111 -10.04 -15.65 -10.70
N MET A 112 -9.33 -14.72 -11.36
CA MET A 112 -9.83 -13.35 -11.59
C MET A 112 -10.99 -13.27 -12.60
N GLN A 113 -11.44 -14.42 -13.09
CA GLN A 113 -12.61 -14.60 -13.93
C GLN A 113 -13.56 -15.68 -13.38
N ASP A 114 -13.33 -16.16 -12.15
CA ASP A 114 -14.16 -17.13 -11.43
C ASP A 114 -14.79 -16.48 -10.19
N VAL A 115 -16.10 -16.25 -10.27
CA VAL A 115 -16.86 -15.55 -9.22
C VAL A 115 -16.87 -16.35 -7.91
N GLU A 116 -17.04 -17.66 -7.97
CA GLU A 116 -17.13 -18.50 -6.76
C GLU A 116 -15.79 -18.55 -6.04
N ALA A 117 -14.70 -18.71 -6.80
CA ALA A 117 -13.34 -18.68 -6.26
C ALA A 117 -13.02 -17.34 -5.58
N MET A 118 -13.30 -16.24 -6.27
CA MET A 118 -13.02 -14.92 -5.72
C MET A 118 -13.86 -14.62 -4.48
N VAL A 119 -15.14 -15.00 -4.46
CA VAL A 119 -16.01 -14.80 -3.30
C VAL A 119 -15.46 -15.51 -2.07
N GLU A 120 -14.99 -16.75 -2.20
CA GLU A 120 -14.38 -17.48 -1.09
C GLU A 120 -13.10 -16.83 -0.58
N GLU A 121 -12.23 -16.37 -1.49
CA GLU A 121 -10.99 -15.65 -1.16
C GLU A 121 -11.29 -14.35 -0.40
N LEU A 122 -12.26 -13.55 -0.87
CA LEU A 122 -12.61 -12.30 -0.20
C LEU A 122 -13.27 -12.54 1.17
N GLN A 123 -14.07 -13.60 1.31
CA GLN A 123 -14.62 -13.99 2.61
C GLN A 123 -13.53 -14.49 3.57
N ALA A 124 -12.49 -15.16 3.06
CA ALA A 124 -11.33 -15.55 3.85
C ALA A 124 -10.56 -14.31 4.34
N ALA A 125 -10.29 -13.36 3.44
CA ALA A 125 -9.66 -12.09 3.78
C ALA A 125 -10.44 -11.32 4.86
N ALA A 126 -11.78 -11.31 4.78
CA ALA A 126 -12.63 -10.70 5.81
C ALA A 126 -12.46 -11.38 7.19
N ARG A 127 -12.43 -12.72 7.24
CA ARG A 127 -12.18 -13.47 8.49
C ARG A 127 -10.78 -13.24 9.05
N GLU A 128 -9.83 -12.92 8.19
CA GLU A 128 -8.43 -12.64 8.52
C GLU A 128 -8.18 -11.16 8.86
N GLY A 129 -9.24 -10.34 8.88
CA GLY A 129 -9.22 -8.98 9.41
C GLY A 129 -9.14 -7.88 8.34
N VAL A 130 -9.41 -8.18 7.07
CA VAL A 130 -9.54 -7.17 6.00
C VAL A 130 -10.97 -6.62 5.98
N ALA A 131 -11.10 -5.29 5.99
CA ALA A 131 -12.38 -4.57 5.97
C ALA A 131 -12.74 -4.02 4.58
N ALA A 132 -11.75 -3.76 3.72
CA ALA A 132 -11.97 -3.32 2.34
C ALA A 132 -10.73 -3.54 1.48
N LEU A 133 -10.96 -3.63 0.17
CA LEU A 133 -9.93 -3.76 -0.86
C LEU A 133 -10.11 -2.67 -1.92
N VAL A 134 -9.01 -2.20 -2.49
CA VAL A 134 -9.00 -1.30 -3.65
C VAL A 134 -8.49 -2.08 -4.86
N ASP A 135 -9.30 -2.16 -5.92
CA ASP A 135 -8.91 -2.73 -7.20
C ASP A 135 -8.18 -1.64 -8.02
N GLY A 136 -6.90 -1.86 -8.32
CA GLY A 136 -6.09 -0.97 -9.16
C GLY A 136 -6.19 -1.26 -10.66
N GLY A 137 -7.10 -2.14 -11.08
CA GLY A 137 -7.26 -2.52 -12.47
C GLY A 137 -7.94 -1.44 -13.32
N HIS A 138 -7.62 -1.43 -14.60
CA HIS A 138 -8.23 -0.56 -15.60
C HIS A 138 -8.82 -1.35 -16.78
N ALA A 139 -9.55 -0.65 -17.65
CA ALA A 139 -10.05 -1.23 -18.90
C ALA A 139 -8.92 -1.75 -19.82
N ASP A 140 -7.76 -1.07 -19.87
CA ASP A 140 -6.58 -1.49 -20.65
C ASP A 140 -5.87 -2.73 -20.06
N MET A 141 -6.24 -3.13 -18.84
CA MET A 141 -5.79 -4.37 -18.19
C MET A 141 -6.84 -5.50 -18.28
N GLY A 142 -7.94 -5.26 -19.00
CA GLY A 142 -9.04 -6.21 -19.12
C GLY A 142 -9.91 -6.36 -17.87
N ARG A 143 -9.91 -5.37 -16.97
CA ARG A 143 -10.75 -5.39 -15.76
C ARG A 143 -12.24 -5.46 -16.11
N ASP A 144 -12.95 -6.40 -15.48
CA ASP A 144 -14.41 -6.52 -15.55
C ASP A 144 -15.09 -5.94 -14.30
N VAL A 145 -15.71 -4.76 -14.44
CA VAL A 145 -16.45 -4.08 -13.36
C VAL A 145 -17.70 -4.87 -12.94
N SER A 146 -18.35 -5.59 -13.85
CA SER A 146 -19.53 -6.39 -13.54
C SER A 146 -19.16 -7.60 -12.68
N PHE A 147 -17.99 -8.20 -12.96
CA PHE A 147 -17.39 -9.21 -12.12
C PHE A 147 -17.13 -8.67 -10.70
N LEU A 148 -16.43 -7.53 -10.57
CA LEU A 148 -16.14 -6.93 -9.27
C LEU A 148 -17.40 -6.59 -8.48
N ARG A 149 -18.46 -6.10 -9.15
CA ARG A 149 -19.76 -5.82 -8.53
C ARG A 149 -20.37 -7.10 -7.96
N THR A 150 -20.42 -8.15 -8.78
CA THR A 150 -20.99 -9.45 -8.40
C THR A 150 -20.23 -10.05 -7.21
N VAL A 151 -18.90 -10.02 -7.25
CA VAL A 151 -18.05 -10.51 -6.17
C VAL A 151 -18.24 -9.71 -4.88
N SER A 152 -18.28 -8.38 -4.95
CA SER A 152 -18.53 -7.53 -3.78
C SER A 152 -19.90 -7.82 -3.16
N GLU A 153 -20.94 -8.00 -3.98
CA GLU A 153 -22.30 -8.32 -3.51
C GLU A 153 -22.37 -9.68 -2.80
N LEU A 154 -21.76 -10.72 -3.38
CA LEU A 154 -21.84 -12.08 -2.86
C LEU A 154 -20.91 -12.33 -1.66
N SER A 155 -19.73 -11.70 -1.65
CA SER A 155 -18.77 -11.84 -0.55
C SER A 155 -19.10 -10.93 0.64
N GLY A 156 -19.78 -9.80 0.39
CA GLY A 156 -19.97 -8.72 1.35
C GLY A 156 -18.71 -7.86 1.55
N MET A 157 -17.63 -8.10 0.82
CA MET A 157 -16.40 -7.31 0.89
C MET A 157 -16.61 -5.95 0.19
N PRO A 158 -16.40 -4.81 0.87
CA PRO A 158 -16.34 -3.51 0.22
C PRO A 158 -15.15 -3.44 -0.76
N ILE A 159 -15.46 -3.17 -2.03
CA ILE A 159 -14.45 -2.98 -3.08
C ILE A 159 -14.51 -1.54 -3.56
N VAL A 160 -13.40 -0.81 -3.42
CA VAL A 160 -13.18 0.46 -4.12
C VAL A 160 -12.65 0.12 -5.50
N VAL A 161 -13.30 0.65 -6.54
CA VAL A 161 -12.82 0.51 -7.92
C VAL A 161 -12.11 1.78 -8.31
N SER A 162 -10.96 1.62 -8.96
CA SER A 162 -10.15 2.72 -9.42
C SER A 162 -10.35 2.97 -10.92
N GLY A 163 -9.80 4.04 -11.45
CA GLY A 163 -9.71 4.23 -12.90
C GLY A 163 -8.49 5.05 -13.27
N GLY A 164 -8.15 5.05 -14.56
CA GLY A 164 -6.92 5.64 -15.03
C GLY A 164 -6.30 4.87 -16.17
N TYR A 165 -4.98 4.93 -16.26
CA TYR A 165 -4.18 4.27 -17.29
C TYR A 165 -2.90 3.73 -16.68
N TYR A 166 -2.44 2.60 -17.21
CA TYR A 166 -1.16 2.03 -16.86
C TYR A 166 0.00 2.74 -17.60
N THR A 167 1.07 2.02 -17.92
CA THR A 167 2.26 2.57 -18.61
C THR A 167 2.01 2.81 -20.11
N ASP A 168 2.84 3.63 -20.74
CA ASP A 168 2.72 4.07 -22.14
C ASP A 168 2.40 2.94 -23.14
N PRO A 169 3.00 1.73 -23.04
CA PRO A 169 2.65 0.65 -23.95
C PRO A 169 1.17 0.29 -23.89
N PHE A 170 0.54 0.35 -22.72
CA PHE A 170 -0.85 -0.06 -22.50
C PHE A 170 -1.87 1.03 -22.85
N HIS A 171 -1.42 2.26 -23.07
CA HIS A 171 -2.30 3.38 -23.41
C HIS A 171 -3.13 3.10 -24.67
N PRO A 172 -4.44 3.40 -24.64
CA PRO A 172 -5.26 3.39 -25.85
C PRO A 172 -4.67 4.34 -26.92
N PRO A 173 -4.59 3.92 -28.20
CA PRO A 173 -3.96 4.73 -29.26
C PRO A 173 -4.56 6.14 -29.43
N GLU A 174 -5.85 6.29 -29.16
CA GLU A 174 -6.57 7.57 -29.22
C GLU A 174 -6.03 8.60 -28.23
N LEU A 175 -5.42 8.19 -27.12
CA LEU A 175 -4.83 9.11 -26.16
C LEU A 175 -3.76 9.97 -26.81
N ALA A 176 -3.00 9.46 -27.79
CA ALA A 176 -1.96 10.22 -28.46
C ALA A 176 -2.47 11.51 -29.11
N GLY A 177 -3.70 11.49 -29.64
CA GLY A 177 -4.34 12.64 -30.30
C GLY A 177 -5.08 13.61 -29.37
N GLN A 178 -5.32 13.20 -28.12
CA GLN A 178 -6.05 14.01 -27.13
C GLN A 178 -5.11 14.93 -26.35
N THR A 179 -5.65 16.09 -25.98
CA THR A 179 -5.04 17.03 -25.04
C THR A 179 -5.20 16.54 -23.59
N GLU A 180 -4.39 17.07 -22.68
CA GLU A 180 -4.51 16.76 -21.24
C GLU A 180 -5.90 17.12 -20.68
N ASP A 181 -6.51 18.20 -21.16
CA ASP A 181 -7.81 18.67 -20.69
C ASP A 181 -8.94 17.75 -21.16
N GLU A 182 -8.91 17.32 -22.42
CA GLU A 182 -9.87 16.32 -22.94
C GLU A 182 -9.80 15.00 -22.17
N ILE A 183 -8.58 14.53 -21.87
CA ILE A 183 -8.37 13.30 -21.09
C ILE A 183 -8.90 13.51 -19.66
N ALA A 184 -8.61 14.66 -19.03
CA ALA A 184 -9.05 14.97 -17.67
C ALA A 184 -10.58 15.04 -17.55
N GLU A 185 -11.25 15.66 -18.51
CA GLU A 185 -12.72 15.74 -18.54
C GLU A 185 -13.35 14.35 -18.71
N ALA A 186 -12.82 13.53 -19.61
CA ALA A 186 -13.28 12.15 -19.81
C ALA A 186 -13.08 11.30 -18.54
N LEU A 187 -11.93 11.42 -17.87
CA LEU A 187 -11.66 10.74 -16.60
C LEU A 187 -12.60 11.20 -15.48
N ALA A 188 -12.91 12.49 -15.39
CA ALA A 188 -13.83 13.02 -14.39
C ALA A 188 -15.28 12.54 -14.61
N GLU A 189 -15.73 12.49 -15.87
CA GLU A 189 -17.03 11.92 -16.24
C GLU A 189 -17.09 10.42 -15.92
N ALA A 190 -16.04 9.66 -16.29
CA ALA A 190 -15.94 8.23 -16.00
C ALA A 190 -15.94 7.96 -14.49
N ALA A 191 -15.16 8.72 -13.70
CA ALA A 191 -15.12 8.57 -12.25
C ALA A 191 -16.50 8.72 -11.60
N THR A 192 -17.34 9.61 -12.15
CA THR A 192 -18.72 9.81 -11.67
C THR A 192 -19.64 8.68 -12.12
N THR A 193 -19.63 8.35 -13.41
CA THR A 193 -20.56 7.39 -14.02
C THR A 193 -20.28 5.94 -13.62
N GLU A 194 -19.00 5.57 -13.51
CA GLU A 194 -18.53 4.25 -13.07
C GLU A 194 -18.31 4.15 -11.56
N ARG A 195 -18.52 5.25 -10.83
CA ARG A 195 -18.38 5.32 -9.35
C ARG A 195 -16.96 4.97 -8.88
N TRP A 196 -15.94 5.50 -9.52
CA TRP A 196 -14.56 5.31 -9.05
C TRP A 196 -14.36 5.98 -7.69
N GLY A 197 -13.68 5.28 -6.79
CA GLY A 197 -13.27 5.80 -5.48
C GLY A 197 -11.79 6.17 -5.41
N ALA A 198 -11.02 5.91 -6.47
CA ALA A 198 -9.65 6.35 -6.62
C ALA A 198 -9.29 6.50 -8.11
N PHE A 199 -8.29 7.31 -8.41
CA PHE A 199 -7.52 7.22 -9.63
C PHE A 199 -6.30 6.35 -9.34
N GLY A 200 -6.20 5.18 -9.98
CA GLY A 200 -5.11 4.25 -9.73
C GLY A 200 -5.27 2.89 -10.41
N GLU A 201 -4.21 2.11 -10.55
CA GLU A 201 -2.82 2.54 -10.33
C GLU A 201 -2.30 3.42 -11.49
N ILE A 202 -1.98 4.69 -11.24
CA ILE A 202 -1.48 5.56 -12.33
C ILE A 202 0.00 5.31 -12.53
N ALA A 203 0.38 4.74 -13.67
CA ALA A 203 1.71 4.17 -13.82
C ALA A 203 2.68 4.98 -14.66
N SER A 204 3.92 5.04 -14.19
CA SER A 204 5.06 5.45 -15.00
C SER A 204 6.09 4.34 -15.10
N SER A 205 6.78 4.32 -16.23
CA SER A 205 7.96 3.49 -16.45
C SER A 205 9.14 3.97 -15.60
N ALA A 206 10.25 3.21 -15.62
CA ALA A 206 11.49 3.58 -14.94
C ALA A 206 12.04 4.94 -15.38
N GLU A 207 11.83 5.29 -16.64
CA GLU A 207 11.95 6.65 -17.15
C GLU A 207 10.57 7.04 -17.67
N MET A 208 9.97 8.06 -17.07
CA MET A 208 8.62 8.50 -17.43
C MET A 208 8.60 9.01 -18.87
N THR A 209 7.79 8.39 -19.73
CA THR A 209 7.67 8.82 -21.13
C THR A 209 6.86 10.11 -21.26
N PRO A 210 6.89 10.81 -22.41
CA PRO A 210 6.01 11.94 -22.65
C PRO A 210 4.51 11.58 -22.58
N GLY A 211 4.14 10.36 -23.01
CA GLY A 211 2.76 9.85 -22.93
C GLY A 211 2.31 9.65 -21.48
N GLU A 212 3.15 9.00 -20.67
CA GLU A 212 2.92 8.85 -19.23
C GLU A 212 2.84 10.21 -18.54
N ARG A 213 3.77 11.13 -18.81
CA ARG A 213 3.73 12.49 -18.25
C ARG A 213 2.41 13.20 -18.57
N LYS A 214 1.93 13.09 -19.81
CA LYS A 214 0.63 13.64 -20.23
C LYS A 214 -0.53 13.04 -19.43
N VAL A 215 -0.52 11.73 -19.20
CA VAL A 215 -1.51 11.05 -18.35
C VAL A 215 -1.44 11.53 -16.91
N PHE A 216 -0.25 11.66 -16.31
CA PHE A 216 -0.10 12.21 -14.96
C PHE A 216 -0.66 13.63 -14.85
N HIS A 217 -0.42 14.49 -15.85
CA HIS A 217 -1.04 15.82 -15.87
C HIS A 217 -2.57 15.75 -15.97
N ALA A 218 -3.11 14.89 -16.83
CA ALA A 218 -4.56 14.71 -16.97
C ALA A 218 -5.21 14.17 -15.69
N ILE A 219 -4.57 13.21 -15.01
CA ILE A 219 -5.03 12.68 -13.71
C ILE A 219 -5.05 13.77 -12.65
N GLY A 220 -4.00 14.59 -12.56
CA GLY A 220 -3.97 15.71 -11.61
C GLY A 220 -5.11 16.70 -11.86
N LYS A 221 -5.41 17.01 -13.12
CA LYS A 221 -6.57 17.84 -13.49
C LYS A 221 -7.91 17.17 -13.16
N ALA A 222 -8.06 15.87 -13.43
CA ALA A 222 -9.26 15.11 -13.10
C ALA A 222 -9.50 15.04 -11.58
N HIS A 223 -8.44 14.92 -10.78
CA HIS A 223 -8.52 15.06 -9.32
C HIS A 223 -9.10 16.42 -8.91
N LEU A 224 -8.63 17.52 -9.50
CA LEU A 224 -9.13 18.86 -9.16
C LEU A 224 -10.61 19.06 -9.56
N LEU A 225 -11.11 18.30 -10.53
CA LEU A 225 -12.53 18.32 -10.92
C LEU A 225 -13.43 17.48 -9.99
N THR A 226 -12.89 16.46 -9.33
CA THR A 226 -13.69 15.40 -8.67
C THR A 226 -13.39 15.17 -7.19
N ASN A 227 -12.24 15.64 -6.71
CA ASN A 227 -11.58 15.30 -5.45
C ASN A 227 -11.26 13.80 -5.25
N VAL A 228 -11.41 12.96 -6.28
CA VAL A 228 -11.11 11.53 -6.17
C VAL A 228 -9.61 11.33 -5.89
N PRO A 229 -9.21 10.61 -4.84
CA PRO A 229 -7.80 10.46 -4.45
C PRO A 229 -6.99 9.67 -5.47
N ILE A 230 -5.67 9.80 -5.42
CA ILE A 230 -4.75 9.19 -6.40
C ILE A 230 -3.83 8.19 -5.70
N PHE A 231 -3.61 7.03 -6.30
CA PHE A 231 -2.42 6.23 -6.02
C PHE A 231 -1.71 5.81 -7.31
N THR A 232 -0.39 5.76 -7.25
CA THR A 232 0.46 5.58 -8.43
C THR A 232 1.21 4.27 -8.40
N HIS A 233 1.69 3.88 -9.57
CA HIS A 233 2.67 2.84 -9.77
C HIS A 233 4.01 3.46 -10.12
N THR A 234 5.06 3.00 -9.46
CA THR A 234 6.44 3.31 -9.84
C THR A 234 7.14 2.03 -10.28
N ALA A 235 8.09 2.13 -11.22
CA ALA A 235 9.02 1.04 -11.49
C ALA A 235 10.03 0.90 -10.32
N ASN A 236 9.57 0.35 -9.20
CA ASN A 236 10.32 0.15 -7.95
C ASN A 236 10.88 1.45 -7.35
N GLY A 237 10.04 2.48 -7.24
CA GLY A 237 10.35 3.78 -6.64
C GLY A 237 11.08 4.76 -7.56
N LEU A 238 11.41 4.37 -8.80
CA LEU A 238 11.97 5.28 -9.80
C LEU A 238 10.94 6.34 -10.20
N GLU A 239 11.42 7.56 -10.42
CA GLU A 239 10.62 8.75 -10.75
C GLU A 239 9.56 9.14 -9.68
N ALA A 240 9.62 8.56 -8.48
CA ALA A 240 8.65 8.82 -7.41
C ALA A 240 8.49 10.32 -7.06
N GLU A 241 9.59 11.05 -6.88
CA GLU A 241 9.54 12.50 -6.63
C GLU A 241 8.99 13.26 -7.85
N ALA A 242 9.31 12.83 -9.07
CA ALA A 242 8.86 13.47 -10.31
C ALA A 242 7.35 13.27 -10.56
N GLN A 243 6.78 12.12 -10.17
CA GLN A 243 5.34 11.90 -10.16
C GLN A 243 4.64 12.94 -9.25
N LEU A 244 5.15 13.10 -8.02
CA LEU A 244 4.58 14.04 -7.06
C LEU A 244 4.77 15.51 -7.51
N ASP A 245 5.92 15.85 -8.11
CA ASP A 245 6.19 17.17 -8.67
C ASP A 245 5.13 17.59 -9.71
N ILE A 246 4.69 16.65 -10.57
CA ILE A 246 3.64 16.91 -11.56
C ILE A 246 2.33 17.28 -10.86
N PHE A 247 1.89 16.48 -9.91
CA PHE A 247 0.63 16.72 -9.20
C PHE A 247 0.66 18.04 -8.41
N GLU A 248 1.75 18.32 -7.69
CA GLU A 248 1.92 19.57 -6.96
C GLU A 248 1.96 20.79 -7.90
N SER A 249 2.56 20.67 -9.09
CA SER A 249 2.59 21.75 -10.08
C SER A 249 1.19 22.15 -10.58
N LEU A 250 0.22 21.24 -10.51
CA LEU A 250 -1.18 21.48 -10.84
C LEU A 250 -1.99 21.99 -9.64
N GLY A 251 -1.42 21.94 -8.42
CA GLY A 251 -2.10 22.31 -7.18
C GLY A 251 -2.85 21.14 -6.51
N VAL A 252 -2.58 19.89 -6.89
CA VAL A 252 -3.11 18.72 -6.18
C VAL A 252 -2.47 18.68 -4.78
N PRO A 253 -3.26 18.57 -3.70
CA PRO A 253 -2.70 18.39 -2.37
C PRO A 253 -1.97 17.05 -2.27
N SER A 254 -0.70 17.06 -1.82
CA SER A 254 0.11 15.84 -1.72
C SER A 254 -0.53 14.79 -0.80
N GLY A 255 -1.27 15.22 0.24
CA GLY A 255 -2.05 14.35 1.12
C GLY A 255 -3.21 13.59 0.47
N SER A 256 -3.51 13.85 -0.80
CA SER A 256 -4.47 13.09 -1.62
C SER A 256 -3.79 12.08 -2.54
N VAL A 257 -2.46 11.93 -2.47
CA VAL A 257 -1.64 11.11 -3.36
C VAL A 257 -0.89 10.06 -2.55
N ALA A 258 -0.96 8.80 -2.99
CA ALA A 258 -0.08 7.74 -2.56
C ALA A 258 0.90 7.35 -3.68
N ILE A 259 2.20 7.37 -3.40
CA ILE A 259 3.21 6.88 -4.32
C ILE A 259 3.45 5.40 -4.05
N GLY A 260 3.09 4.52 -4.99
CA GLY A 260 3.17 3.07 -4.82
C GLY A 260 4.53 2.46 -5.16
N HIS A 261 4.67 1.17 -4.85
CA HIS A 261 5.86 0.34 -5.09
C HIS A 261 7.16 0.84 -4.43
N MET A 262 7.04 1.63 -3.36
CA MET A 262 8.18 2.22 -2.66
C MET A 262 8.99 1.20 -1.86
N GLY A 263 8.45 0.00 -1.60
CA GLY A 263 9.22 -1.12 -1.04
C GLY A 263 10.21 -1.76 -2.03
N GLY A 264 10.19 -1.36 -3.31
CA GLY A 264 11.11 -1.85 -4.34
C GLY A 264 12.40 -1.03 -4.46
N LEU A 265 12.46 0.17 -3.87
CA LEU A 265 13.64 1.01 -3.91
C LEU A 265 14.70 0.49 -2.93
N ASP A 266 15.94 0.33 -3.37
CA ASP A 266 17.08 0.01 -2.50
C ASP A 266 17.54 1.27 -1.75
N ASP A 267 16.75 1.67 -0.75
CA ASP A 267 16.97 2.86 0.08
C ASP A 267 16.71 2.53 1.55
N PRO A 268 17.65 1.83 2.23
CA PRO A 268 17.45 1.37 3.62
C PRO A 268 17.28 2.53 4.61
N GLU A 269 17.75 3.72 4.28
CA GLU A 269 17.59 4.94 5.08
C GLU A 269 16.29 5.70 4.74
N ALA A 270 15.45 5.16 3.86
CA ALA A 270 14.17 5.73 3.45
C ALA A 270 14.29 7.22 3.04
N THR A 271 15.36 7.59 2.34
CA THR A 271 15.66 8.96 1.95
C THR A 271 14.60 9.55 1.02
N VAL A 272 14.25 8.83 -0.05
CA VAL A 272 13.21 9.25 -0.99
C VAL A 272 11.85 9.22 -0.31
N HIS A 273 11.55 8.16 0.44
CA HIS A 273 10.30 8.01 1.17
C HIS A 273 10.07 9.17 2.15
N ARG A 274 11.10 9.58 2.90
CA ARG A 274 11.02 10.72 3.83
C ARG A 274 10.72 12.02 3.11
N ARG A 275 11.30 12.28 1.94
CA ARG A 275 11.00 13.48 1.15
C ARG A 275 9.56 13.53 0.67
N LEU A 276 9.03 12.39 0.21
CA LEU A 276 7.62 12.28 -0.18
C LEU A 276 6.69 12.53 1.01
N ALA A 277 7.00 11.91 2.16
CA ALA A 277 6.23 12.08 3.38
C ALA A 277 6.31 13.51 3.96
N GLU A 278 7.48 14.15 3.91
CA GLU A 278 7.70 15.55 4.31
C GLU A 278 6.83 16.52 3.51
N ARG A 279 6.62 16.22 2.22
CA ARG A 279 5.70 16.96 1.34
C ARG A 279 4.23 16.64 1.60
N GLY A 280 3.93 15.63 2.42
CA GLY A 280 2.58 15.22 2.82
C GLY A 280 1.99 14.06 2.02
N ALA A 281 2.71 13.50 1.04
CA ALA A 281 2.23 12.35 0.29
C ALA A 281 2.27 11.06 1.12
N PHE A 282 1.42 10.11 0.77
CA PHE A 282 1.53 8.75 1.29
C PHE A 282 2.59 7.96 0.54
N VAL A 283 3.24 7.06 1.25
CA VAL A 283 4.29 6.16 0.79
C VAL A 283 3.74 4.73 0.83
N GLY A 284 3.51 4.17 -0.34
CA GLY A 284 2.93 2.85 -0.55
C GLY A 284 3.97 1.73 -0.48
N PHE A 285 3.91 0.93 0.58
CA PHE A 285 4.54 -0.39 0.62
C PHE A 285 3.48 -1.43 0.25
N ASP A 286 3.36 -1.70 -1.03
CA ASP A 286 2.23 -2.43 -1.61
C ASP A 286 2.63 -3.75 -2.27
N ARG A 287 3.84 -4.26 -2.07
CA ARG A 287 4.24 -5.60 -2.54
C ARG A 287 4.65 -6.47 -1.37
N LEU A 288 3.78 -6.59 -0.37
CA LEU A 288 4.04 -7.23 0.90
C LEU A 288 3.43 -8.64 0.99
N GLY A 289 3.92 -9.43 1.95
CA GLY A 289 3.43 -10.77 2.26
C GLY A 289 4.15 -11.90 1.52
N GLY A 290 5.34 -11.64 0.97
CA GLY A 290 6.24 -12.66 0.43
C GLY A 290 7.10 -13.36 1.49
N GLY A 291 7.02 -12.91 2.74
CA GLY A 291 7.75 -13.49 3.87
C GLY A 291 9.15 -12.89 4.07
N PRO A 292 9.92 -13.36 5.06
CA PRO A 292 11.15 -12.69 5.50
C PRO A 292 12.21 -12.49 4.42
N GLU A 293 12.33 -13.42 3.48
CA GLU A 293 13.31 -13.32 2.38
C GLU A 293 12.93 -12.22 1.37
N ALA A 294 11.64 -12.06 1.07
CA ALA A 294 11.15 -11.08 0.10
C ALA A 294 10.87 -9.70 0.71
N ASP A 295 10.53 -9.65 1.99
CA ASP A 295 10.03 -8.44 2.66
C ASP A 295 10.96 -7.91 3.77
N GLY A 296 11.98 -8.67 4.16
CA GLY A 296 12.84 -8.33 5.30
C GLY A 296 13.52 -6.97 5.19
N HIS A 297 13.86 -6.53 3.97
CA HIS A 297 14.47 -5.21 3.73
C HIS A 297 13.48 -4.05 3.85
N LYS A 298 12.17 -4.30 3.77
CA LYS A 298 11.13 -3.25 3.85
C LYS A 298 10.85 -2.84 5.29
N VAL A 299 11.06 -3.75 6.25
CA VAL A 299 10.88 -3.48 7.69
C VAL A 299 11.74 -2.30 8.18
N PRO A 300 13.07 -2.26 7.97
CA PRO A 300 13.89 -1.13 8.40
C PRO A 300 13.53 0.19 7.69
N MET A 301 13.07 0.15 6.43
CA MET A 301 12.60 1.35 5.72
C MET A 301 11.35 1.95 6.39
N ILE A 302 10.40 1.10 6.78
CA ILE A 302 9.20 1.52 7.49
C ILE A 302 9.55 2.04 8.88
N GLN A 303 10.47 1.38 9.60
CA GLN A 303 10.96 1.89 10.89
C GLN A 303 11.63 3.26 10.76
N ALA A 304 12.45 3.47 9.72
CA ALA A 304 13.08 4.76 9.47
C ALA A 304 12.06 5.89 9.22
N LEU A 305 10.94 5.60 8.55
CA LEU A 305 9.83 6.56 8.41
C LEU A 305 9.13 6.85 9.74
N ILE A 306 8.86 5.82 10.54
CA ILE A 306 8.24 5.96 11.87
C ILE A 306 9.14 6.80 12.79
N ASP A 307 10.44 6.47 12.86
CA ASP A 307 11.43 7.17 13.69
C ASP A 307 11.62 8.64 13.25
N ALA A 308 11.42 8.92 11.96
CA ALA A 308 11.44 10.27 11.41
C ALA A 308 10.12 11.05 11.61
N GLY A 309 9.09 10.45 12.23
CA GLY A 309 7.82 11.09 12.52
C GLY A 309 6.78 11.02 11.39
N TYR A 310 6.98 10.15 10.40
CA TYR A 310 6.13 10.00 9.22
C TYR A 310 5.23 8.75 9.25
N LEU A 311 4.87 8.26 10.44
CA LEU A 311 3.94 7.14 10.61
C LEU A 311 2.62 7.36 9.84
N ASP A 312 2.10 8.57 9.88
CA ASP A 312 0.86 8.96 9.20
C ASP A 312 0.99 8.94 7.67
N ASN A 313 2.17 8.74 7.09
CA ASN A 313 2.34 8.69 5.64
C ASN A 313 2.50 7.27 5.11
N VAL A 314 2.56 6.25 5.96
CA VAL A 314 2.84 4.87 5.52
C VAL A 314 1.55 4.11 5.21
N LEU A 315 1.50 3.47 4.03
CA LEU A 315 0.43 2.57 3.61
C LEU A 315 0.96 1.17 3.33
N LEU A 316 0.15 0.15 3.64
CA LEU A 316 0.50 -1.26 3.45
C LEU A 316 -0.53 -1.95 2.54
N ALA A 317 -0.05 -2.69 1.55
CA ALA A 317 -0.85 -3.55 0.67
C ALA A 317 0.02 -4.66 0.05
N SER A 318 -0.56 -5.53 -0.77
CA SER A 318 0.14 -6.65 -1.39
C SER A 318 0.27 -6.62 -2.90
N ASP A 319 -0.46 -5.76 -3.64
CA ASP A 319 -0.44 -5.77 -5.11
C ASP A 319 -0.77 -7.20 -5.56
N PHE A 320 -1.78 -7.77 -4.88
CA PHE A 320 -2.17 -9.16 -5.04
C PHE A 320 -2.72 -9.32 -6.44
N ALA A 321 -2.01 -10.08 -7.26
CA ALA A 321 -2.40 -10.27 -8.64
C ALA A 321 -2.16 -11.69 -9.18
N ARG A 322 -1.62 -12.59 -8.35
CA ARG A 322 -0.99 -13.84 -8.82
C ARG A 322 -1.79 -15.07 -8.44
N ALA A 323 -1.91 -16.00 -9.38
CA ALA A 323 -2.49 -17.31 -9.12
C ALA A 323 -1.79 -18.08 -8.01
N SER A 324 -0.46 -17.96 -7.87
CA SER A 324 0.30 -18.62 -6.81
C SER A 324 0.00 -18.10 -5.41
N ASP A 325 -0.60 -16.91 -5.27
CA ASP A 325 -0.87 -16.31 -3.98
C ASP A 325 -2.26 -16.69 -3.42
N ILE A 326 -3.11 -17.35 -4.20
CA ILE A 326 -4.48 -17.74 -3.83
C ILE A 326 -4.48 -18.88 -2.81
N GLN A 327 -5.36 -18.85 -1.81
CA GLN A 327 -5.44 -19.91 -0.79
C GLN A 327 -5.83 -21.27 -1.40
N ARG A 328 -6.76 -21.31 -2.35
CA ARG A 328 -7.11 -22.54 -3.10
C ARG A 328 -5.91 -23.17 -3.81
N ASN A 329 -4.92 -22.36 -4.20
CA ASN A 329 -3.68 -22.83 -4.83
C ASN A 329 -2.53 -23.02 -3.82
N GLY A 330 -2.82 -22.94 -2.51
CA GLY A 330 -1.85 -23.10 -1.43
C GLY A 330 -1.08 -21.82 -1.05
N GLY A 331 -1.47 -20.67 -1.59
CA GLY A 331 -0.91 -19.36 -1.26
C GLY A 331 -1.54 -18.70 -0.02
N PRO A 332 -1.07 -17.50 0.37
CA PRO A 332 -1.50 -16.82 1.60
C PRO A 332 -2.83 -16.03 1.50
N GLY A 333 -3.37 -15.80 0.30
CA GLY A 333 -4.60 -15.03 0.06
C GLY A 333 -4.42 -13.51 0.17
N TYR A 334 -5.51 -12.76 -0.03
CA TYR A 334 -5.50 -11.29 -0.01
C TYR A 334 -5.06 -10.68 1.32
N ALA A 335 -5.23 -11.39 2.45
CA ALA A 335 -4.79 -10.86 3.74
C ALA A 335 -3.28 -11.05 3.99
N LYS A 336 -2.48 -11.48 3.01
CA LYS A 336 -1.03 -11.75 3.18
C LYS A 336 -0.24 -10.58 3.79
N THR A 337 -0.63 -9.33 3.52
CA THR A 337 -0.07 -8.16 4.20
C THR A 337 -0.29 -8.21 5.71
N VAL A 338 -1.49 -8.58 6.15
CA VAL A 338 -1.87 -8.70 7.56
C VAL A 338 -1.34 -9.99 8.20
N THR A 339 -1.37 -11.11 7.49
CA THR A 339 -1.06 -12.44 8.06
C THR A 339 0.42 -12.80 8.00
N GLN A 340 1.19 -12.22 7.07
CA GLN A 340 2.62 -12.50 6.89
C GLN A 340 3.50 -11.30 7.26
N PHE A 341 3.18 -10.11 6.76
CA PHE A 341 4.06 -8.95 6.93
C PHE A 341 3.89 -8.22 8.26
N VAL A 342 2.66 -7.98 8.72
CA VAL A 342 2.41 -7.33 10.03
C VAL A 342 3.10 -8.07 11.20
N PRO A 343 3.13 -9.42 11.27
CA PRO A 343 3.95 -10.13 12.27
C PRO A 343 5.44 -9.79 12.23
N MET A 344 6.01 -9.49 11.07
CA MET A 344 7.42 -9.05 10.95
C MET A 344 7.61 -7.67 11.57
N LEU A 345 6.70 -6.72 11.32
CA LEU A 345 6.72 -5.40 11.96
C LEU A 345 6.62 -5.50 13.49
N ARG A 346 5.72 -6.35 13.99
CA ARG A 346 5.61 -6.64 15.43
C ARG A 346 6.91 -7.19 16.00
N GLY A 347 7.52 -8.15 15.30
CA GLY A 347 8.81 -8.73 15.68
C GLY A 347 9.94 -7.71 15.74
N ALA A 348 9.85 -6.63 14.95
CA ALA A 348 10.79 -5.51 14.95
C ALA A 348 10.46 -4.41 15.97
N GLY A 349 9.37 -4.54 16.73
CA GLY A 349 8.98 -3.61 17.80
C GLY A 349 7.97 -2.53 17.39
N VAL A 350 7.37 -2.62 16.19
CA VAL A 350 6.26 -1.73 15.81
C VAL A 350 5.02 -2.11 16.61
N THR A 351 4.41 -1.13 17.27
CA THR A 351 3.25 -1.32 18.16
C THR A 351 1.97 -1.61 17.38
N ASP A 352 0.98 -2.24 18.04
CA ASP A 352 -0.33 -2.50 17.43
C ASP A 352 -1.07 -1.18 17.09
N GLU A 353 -0.85 -0.12 17.86
CA GLU A 353 -1.37 1.22 17.55
C GLU A 353 -0.77 1.76 16.25
N GLN A 354 0.55 1.67 16.06
CA GLN A 354 1.21 2.08 14.83
C GLN A 354 0.76 1.22 13.63
N ILE A 355 0.63 -0.09 13.82
CA ILE A 355 0.10 -1.00 12.79
C ILE A 355 -1.32 -0.59 12.40
N ARG A 356 -2.17 -0.23 13.37
CA ARG A 356 -3.53 0.25 13.11
C ARG A 356 -3.52 1.54 12.30
N VAL A 357 -2.60 2.47 12.59
CA VAL A 357 -2.46 3.69 11.78
C VAL A 357 -2.16 3.35 10.32
N MET A 358 -1.19 2.48 10.06
CA MET A 358 -0.77 2.13 8.69
C MET A 358 -1.77 1.26 7.93
N THR A 359 -2.53 0.41 8.62
CA THR A 359 -3.46 -0.55 8.00
C THR A 359 -4.91 -0.08 8.00
N VAL A 360 -5.28 0.91 8.82
CA VAL A 360 -6.67 1.37 8.95
C VAL A 360 -6.77 2.88 8.76
N ASP A 361 -6.11 3.67 9.61
CA ASP A 361 -6.36 5.11 9.65
C ASP A 361 -5.82 5.83 8.39
N ASN A 362 -4.62 5.48 7.95
CA ASN A 362 -3.99 6.04 6.74
C ASN A 362 -4.72 5.68 5.45
N PRO A 363 -5.03 4.40 5.15
CA PRO A 363 -5.76 4.07 3.92
C PRO A 363 -7.17 4.64 3.91
N VAL A 364 -7.86 4.70 5.06
CA VAL A 364 -9.16 5.41 5.16
C VAL A 364 -8.98 6.90 4.89
N ARG A 365 -7.92 7.54 5.39
CA ARG A 365 -7.65 8.96 5.12
C ARG A 365 -7.29 9.22 3.66
N LEU A 366 -6.54 8.34 3.01
CA LEU A 366 -6.29 8.43 1.56
C LEU A 366 -7.60 8.34 0.78
N LEU A 367 -8.42 7.33 1.07
CA LEU A 367 -9.62 7.02 0.28
C LEU A 367 -10.82 7.94 0.57
N ALA A 368 -10.77 8.70 1.66
CA ALA A 368 -11.86 9.59 2.06
C ALA A 368 -11.78 10.92 1.31
N PHE A 369 -12.82 11.26 0.55
CA PHE A 369 -12.92 12.53 -0.16
C PHE A 369 -14.34 13.12 -0.10
N VAL A 370 -14.45 14.43 -0.32
CA VAL A 370 -15.75 15.11 -0.45
C VAL A 370 -16.08 15.21 -1.93
N PRO A 371 -17.12 14.52 -2.43
CA PRO A 371 -17.49 14.57 -3.85
C PRO A 371 -17.83 16.01 -4.26
N THR A 372 -17.38 16.40 -5.45
CA THR A 372 -17.85 17.63 -6.08
C THR A 372 -19.32 17.45 -6.52
N ALA A 373 -20.11 18.52 -6.39
CA ALA A 373 -21.56 18.50 -6.56
C ALA A 373 -22.00 18.46 -8.03
#